data_AF-A0AAF0RLY7-F1
#
_entry.id   AF-A0AAF0RLY7-F1
#
_cell.length_a   1.000
_cell.length_b   1.000
_cell.length_c   1.000
_cell.angle_alpha   90.00
_cell.angle_beta   90.00
_cell.angle_gamma   90.00
#
_symmetry.space_group_name_H-M   'P 1'
#
loop_
_entity.id
_entity.type
_entity.pdbx_description
1 polymer ?
#
loop_
_entity_poly.entity_id
_entity_poly.type
_entity_poly.pdbx_seq_one_letter_code
_entity_poly.pdbx_strand_id
1 'polypeptide(L)'
;MTDQRIILNIALSEVEAGLLWESACSNFFADQQDRFEVMGGGDETLLAEPDFVAGTFFFVESMSDGFMLRAYEEARGFRTLLLWDLGQLERIVVSTRPWPVQVPA
;
A
#
# COMPACT_ATOMS: atom_id res chain seq x y z
N MET A 1 -18.56 19.11 -18.89
CA MET A 1 -18.83 18.02 -17.92
C MET A 1 -18.37 18.54 -16.57
N THR A 2 -19.25 18.60 -15.59
CA THR A 2 -18.90 19.01 -14.22
C THR A 2 -18.17 17.87 -13.54
N ASP A 3 -16.94 18.13 -13.09
CA ASP A 3 -16.17 17.18 -12.29
C ASP A 3 -16.87 16.98 -10.94
N GLN A 4 -17.53 15.84 -10.78
CA GLN A 4 -18.28 15.51 -9.57
C GLN A 4 -17.39 14.63 -8.68
N ARG A 5 -16.87 15.22 -7.61
CA ARG A 5 -16.09 14.49 -6.60
C ARG A 5 -17.03 13.89 -5.54
N ILE A 6 -16.85 12.61 -5.25
CA ILE A 6 -17.51 11.91 -4.14
C ILE A 6 -16.44 11.64 -3.07
N ILE A 7 -16.74 12.02 -1.83
CA ILE A 7 -15.87 11.78 -0.66
C ILE A 7 -16.60 10.80 0.26
N LEU A 8 -15.92 9.74 0.66
CA LEU A 8 -16.40 8.75 1.63
C LEU A 8 -15.55 8.84 2.89
N ASN A 9 -16.21 9.07 4.04
CA ASN A 9 -15.55 9.05 5.35
C ASN A 9 -15.80 7.69 5.99
N ILE A 10 -14.73 6.93 6.23
CA ILE A 10 -14.77 5.62 6.87
C ILE A 10 -14.09 5.75 8.23
N ALA A 11 -14.77 5.33 9.29
CA ALA A 11 -14.21 5.23 10.63
C ALA A 11 -13.86 3.76 10.89
N LEU A 12 -12.62 3.50 11.31
CA LEU A 12 -12.15 2.18 11.71
C LEU A 12 -11.78 2.24 13.20
N SER A 13 -12.15 1.20 13.94
CA SER A 13 -11.55 0.93 15.25
C SER A 13 -10.08 0.53 15.10
N GLU A 14 -9.32 0.55 16.20
CA GLU A 14 -7.92 0.11 16.17
C GLU A 14 -7.78 -1.36 15.76
N VAL A 15 -8.72 -2.20 16.19
CA VAL A 15 -8.78 -3.62 15.80
C VAL A 15 -8.98 -3.75 14.30
N GLU A 16 -9.99 -3.09 13.73
CA GLU A 16 -10.26 -3.14 12.28
C GLU A 16 -9.10 -2.57 11.46
N ALA A 17 -8.46 -1.50 11.95
CA ALA A 17 -7.28 -0.93 11.33
C ALA A 17 -6.07 -1.90 11.37
N GLY A 18 -5.93 -2.67 12.44
CA GLY A 18 -4.90 -3.70 12.56
C GLY A 18 -5.06 -4.86 11.58
N LEU A 19 -6.31 -5.23 11.25
CA LEU A 19 -6.60 -6.29 10.27
C LEU A 19 -6.11 -5.95 8.87
N LEU A 20 -5.97 -4.65 8.53
CA LEU A 20 -5.42 -4.23 7.24
C LEU A 20 -3.94 -4.62 7.05
N TRP A 21 -3.27 -5.10 8.10
CA TRP A 21 -1.85 -5.40 8.10
C TRP A 21 -1.52 -6.89 8.17
N GLU A 22 -2.50 -7.79 8.16
CA GLU A 22 -2.27 -9.24 8.35
C GLU A 22 -1.37 -9.86 7.28
N SER A 23 -1.31 -9.26 6.09
CA SER A 23 -0.55 -9.72 4.92
C SER A 23 0.74 -8.94 4.68
N ALA A 24 1.21 -8.18 5.67
CA ALA A 24 2.34 -7.28 5.53
C ALA A 24 3.69 -8.04 5.49
N CYS A 25 4.65 -7.54 4.71
CA CYS A 25 6.03 -8.00 4.70
C CYS A 25 7.02 -6.88 4.35
N SER A 26 8.32 -7.11 4.57
CA SER A 26 9.36 -6.17 4.14
C SER A 26 9.34 -5.96 2.63
N ASN A 27 9.61 -4.73 2.16
CA ASN A 27 9.79 -4.48 0.73
C ASN A 27 10.93 -5.34 0.14
N PHE A 28 10.63 -6.07 -0.93
CA PHE A 28 11.58 -6.90 -1.69
C PHE A 28 11.57 -6.56 -3.20
N PHE A 29 11.05 -5.39 -3.57
CA PHE A 29 10.93 -4.93 -4.96
C PHE A 29 12.24 -5.00 -5.72
N ALA A 30 13.34 -4.54 -5.11
CA ALA A 30 14.65 -4.53 -5.77
C ALA A 30 15.12 -5.92 -6.22
N ASP A 31 14.69 -6.98 -5.54
CA ASP A 31 15.06 -8.36 -5.87
C ASP A 31 14.19 -8.96 -6.99
N GLN A 32 13.01 -8.37 -7.25
CA GLN A 32 11.99 -8.90 -8.17
C GLN A 32 11.25 -7.78 -8.92
N GLN A 33 11.95 -6.74 -9.39
CA GLN A 33 11.33 -5.55 -9.99
C GLN A 33 10.34 -5.90 -11.12
N ASP A 34 10.74 -6.78 -12.03
CA ASP A 34 9.93 -7.19 -13.19
C ASP A 34 8.60 -7.87 -12.82
N ARG A 35 8.39 -8.23 -11.54
CA ARG A 35 7.14 -8.81 -11.04
C ARG A 35 6.06 -7.77 -10.79
N PHE A 36 6.41 -6.49 -10.63
CA PHE A 36 5.47 -5.47 -10.16
C PHE A 36 5.36 -4.30 -11.12
N GLU A 37 4.13 -3.81 -11.28
CA GLU A 37 3.83 -2.60 -12.07
C GLU A 37 3.16 -1.56 -11.17
N VAL A 38 3.58 -0.29 -11.25
CA VAL A 38 2.92 0.80 -10.53
C VAL A 38 1.55 1.09 -11.16
N MET A 39 0.48 0.87 -10.40
CA MET A 39 -0.87 1.14 -10.85
C MET A 39 -1.08 2.64 -11.11
N GLY A 40 -1.58 2.96 -12.30
CA GLY A 40 -1.80 4.34 -12.72
C GLY A 40 -0.63 4.95 -13.50
N GLY A 41 0.34 4.15 -13.95
CA GLY A 41 1.43 4.59 -14.83
C GLY A 41 2.45 5.50 -14.12
N GLY A 42 2.67 5.26 -12.83
CA GLY A 42 3.64 5.99 -12.03
C GLY A 42 5.08 5.59 -12.34
N ASP A 43 6.02 6.39 -11.83
CA ASP A 43 7.46 6.13 -11.97
C ASP A 43 7.89 5.03 -11.00
N GLU A 44 8.25 3.85 -11.52
CA GLU A 44 8.75 2.73 -10.73
C GLU A 44 10.03 3.06 -9.95
N THR A 45 10.79 4.08 -10.38
CA THR A 45 12.00 4.49 -9.66
C THR A 45 11.69 5.03 -8.26
N LEU A 46 10.44 5.44 -7.98
CA LEU A 46 9.99 5.81 -6.64
C LEU A 46 10.17 4.66 -5.64
N LEU A 47 10.03 3.40 -6.07
CA LEU A 47 10.20 2.23 -5.20
C LEU A 47 11.67 1.99 -4.80
N ALA A 48 12.62 2.62 -5.51
CA ALA A 48 14.04 2.63 -5.16
C ALA A 48 14.41 3.78 -4.22
N GLU A 49 13.49 4.69 -3.88
CA GLU A 49 13.76 5.73 -2.88
C GLU A 49 14.01 5.11 -1.49
N PRO A 50 14.92 5.68 -0.66
CA PRO A 50 15.28 5.11 0.64
C PRO A 50 14.08 4.78 1.54
N ASP A 51 13.06 5.64 1.55
CA ASP A 51 11.86 5.46 2.38
C ASP A 51 11.03 4.25 1.93
N PHE A 52 10.96 3.99 0.63
CA PHE A 52 10.23 2.84 0.09
C PHE A 52 11.05 1.56 0.25
N VAL A 53 12.37 1.61 0.07
CA VAL A 53 13.26 0.46 0.29
C VAL A 53 13.14 -0.10 1.71
N ALA A 54 13.04 0.77 2.72
CA ALA A 54 12.80 0.36 4.11
C ALA A 54 11.31 0.11 4.43
N GLY A 55 10.43 0.28 3.44
CA GLY A 55 8.99 0.23 3.57
C GLY A 55 8.42 -1.18 3.69
N THR A 56 7.09 -1.23 3.71
CA THR A 56 6.30 -2.44 3.90
C THR A 56 5.41 -2.70 2.69
N PHE A 57 5.43 -3.93 2.19
CA PHE A 57 4.51 -4.46 1.19
C PHE A 57 3.30 -5.06 1.89
N PHE A 58 2.10 -4.74 1.41
CA PHE A 58 0.85 -5.31 1.88
C PHE A 58 0.12 -5.96 0.70
N PHE A 59 -0.09 -7.27 0.76
CA PHE A 59 -0.89 -7.97 -0.24
C PHE A 59 -2.36 -7.83 0.11
N VAL A 60 -3.17 -7.33 -0.82
CA VAL A 60 -4.58 -7.08 -0.55
C VAL A 60 -5.46 -7.90 -1.49
N GLU A 61 -6.55 -8.44 -0.95
CA GLU A 61 -7.46 -9.31 -1.70
C GLU A 61 -8.22 -8.54 -2.79
N SER A 62 -8.66 -7.31 -2.47
CA SER A 62 -9.46 -6.49 -3.36
C SER A 62 -8.89 -5.09 -3.56
N MET A 63 -9.39 -4.42 -4.61
CA MET A 63 -8.99 -3.04 -4.86
C MET A 63 -9.54 -2.07 -3.80
N SER A 64 -10.71 -2.38 -3.22
CA SER A 64 -11.26 -1.64 -2.08
C SER A 64 -10.33 -1.71 -0.88
N ASP A 65 -9.77 -2.87 -0.57
CA ASP A 65 -8.83 -3.04 0.56
C ASP A 65 -7.57 -2.22 0.32
N GLY A 66 -7.06 -2.23 -0.91
CA GLY A 66 -5.92 -1.39 -1.30
C GLY A 66 -6.19 0.11 -1.11
N PHE A 67 -7.37 0.60 -1.50
CA PHE A 67 -7.73 2.01 -1.29
C PHE A 67 -7.96 2.36 0.18
N MET A 68 -8.59 1.48 0.96
CA MET A 68 -8.80 1.69 2.39
C MET A 68 -7.47 1.72 3.15
N LEU A 69 -6.58 0.76 2.87
CA LEU A 69 -5.26 0.70 3.46
C LEU A 69 -4.41 1.91 3.06
N ARG A 70 -4.40 2.27 1.77
CA ARG A 70 -3.74 3.50 1.30
C ARG A 70 -4.20 4.73 2.07
N ALA A 71 -5.51 4.95 2.16
CA ALA A 71 -6.06 6.11 2.86
C ALA A 71 -5.68 6.10 4.35
N TYR A 72 -5.69 4.92 4.97
CA TYR A 72 -5.29 4.75 6.37
C TYR A 72 -3.80 5.05 6.60
N GLU A 73 -2.90 4.54 5.76
CA GLU A 73 -1.46 4.82 5.82
C GLU A 73 -1.16 6.32 5.60
N GLU A 74 -1.79 6.92 4.59
CA GLU A 74 -1.65 8.35 4.30
C GLU A 74 -2.17 9.22 5.44
N ALA A 75 -3.29 8.85 6.08
CA ALA A 75 -3.81 9.55 7.26
C ALA A 75 -2.87 9.47 8.48
N ARG A 76 -1.99 8.46 8.53
CA ARG A 76 -0.94 8.30 9.54
C ARG A 76 0.38 8.97 9.13
N GLY A 77 0.44 9.62 7.97
CA GLY A 77 1.60 10.36 7.48
C GLY A 77 2.58 9.53 6.65
N PHE A 78 2.22 8.30 6.26
CA PHE A 78 3.05 7.47 5.40
C PHE A 78 2.69 7.67 3.93
N ARG A 79 3.71 7.80 3.06
CA ARG A 79 3.50 7.76 1.62
C ARG A 79 3.20 6.33 1.18
N THR A 80 2.35 6.19 0.17
CA THR A 80 2.00 4.88 -0.39
C THR A 80 2.02 4.86 -1.92
N LEU A 81 2.22 3.65 -2.47
CA LEU A 81 2.04 3.32 -3.88
C LEU A 81 1.17 2.08 -4.01
N LEU A 82 0.34 2.03 -5.05
CA LEU A 82 -0.41 0.84 -5.42
C LEU A 82 0.34 0.12 -6.54
N LEU A 83 0.60 -1.17 -6.36
CA LEU A 83 1.26 -2.01 -7.33
C LEU A 83 0.35 -3.16 -7.76
N TRP A 84 0.58 -3.65 -8.97
CA TRP A 84 0.03 -4.88 -9.48
C TRP A 84 1.11 -5.96 -9.51
N ASP A 85 0.88 -7.10 -8.88
CA ASP A 85 1.74 -8.28 -9.00
C ASP A 85 1.40 -9.03 -10.28
N LEU A 86 2.26 -8.93 -11.28
CA LEU A 86 2.10 -9.58 -12.58
C LEU A 86 2.24 -11.11 -12.51
N GLY A 87 2.89 -11.64 -11.48
CA GLY A 87 3.11 -13.07 -11.29
C GLY A 87 1.92 -13.79 -10.67
N GLN A 88 1.26 -13.17 -9.69
CA GLN A 88 0.12 -13.78 -8.97
C GLN A 88 -1.23 -13.11 -9.23
N LEU A 89 -1.25 -12.00 -9.98
CA LEU A 89 -2.45 -11.19 -10.25
C LEU A 89 -3.09 -10.59 -8.98
N GLU A 90 -2.24 -10.31 -7.99
CA GLU A 90 -2.60 -9.70 -6.72
C GLU A 90 -2.37 -8.19 -6.75
N ARG A 91 -3.04 -7.46 -5.84
CA ARG A 91 -2.79 -6.03 -5.64
C ARG A 91 -1.93 -5.86 -4.42
N ILE A 92 -1.02 -4.90 -4.49
CA ILE A 92 -0.12 -4.57 -3.40
C ILE A 92 -0.24 -3.09 -3.07
N VAL A 93 -0.20 -2.79 -1.78
CA VAL A 93 0.12 -1.44 -1.30
C VAL A 93 1.52 -1.46 -0.76
N VAL A 94 2.36 -0.53 -1.21
CA VAL A 94 3.66 -0.28 -0.59
C VAL A 94 3.55 0.97 0.24
N SER A 95 3.81 0.86 1.54
CA SER A 95 3.87 1.99 2.47
C SER A 95 5.32 2.27 2.85
N THR A 96 5.65 3.54 3.03
CA THR A 96 6.93 3.98 3.63
C THR A 96 7.01 3.68 5.14
N ARG A 97 5.98 3.07 5.75
CA ARG A 97 6.09 2.58 7.12
C ARG A 97 7.18 1.49 7.22
N PRO A 98 8.10 1.59 8.19
CA PRO A 98 9.18 0.61 8.36
C PRO A 98 8.69 -0.75 8.84
N TRP A 99 9.38 -1.81 8.39
CA TRP A 99 9.25 -3.18 8.86
C TRP A 99 10.22 -3.48 10.04
N PRO A 100 9.88 -4.32 11.05
CA PRO A 100 8.60 -5.01 11.25
C PRO A 100 7.49 -4.05 11.62
N VAL A 101 6.31 -4.28 11.05
CA VAL A 101 5.12 -3.49 11.34
C VAL A 101 4.82 -3.57 12.84
N GLN A 102 4.96 -2.44 13.53
CA GLN A 102 4.59 -2.32 14.93
C GLN A 102 3.08 -2.25 15.00
N VAL A 103 2.41 -3.39 15.21
CA VAL A 103 0.98 -3.44 15.55
C VAL A 103 0.81 -2.73 16.90
N PRO A 104 0.00 -1.66 17.02
CA PRO A 104 -0.36 -1.11 18.31
C PRO A 104 -1.01 -2.21 19.15
N ALA A 105 -0.51 -2.39 20.38
CA ALA A 105 -1.02 -3.38 21.33
C ALA A 105 -2.44 -3.07 21.82
#